data_AF-A0A9E0VLE4-F1
#
_entry.id   AF-A0A9E0VLE4-F1
#
_cell.length_a   1.000
_cell.length_b   1.000
_cell.length_c   1.000
_cell.angle_alpha   90.00
_cell.angle_beta   90.00
_cell.angle_gamma   90.00
#
_symmetry.space_group_name_H-M   'P 1'
#
loop_
_entity.id
_entity.type
_entity.pdbx_description
1 polymer ?
#
loop_
_entity_poly.entity_id
_entity_poly.type
_entity_poly.pdbx_seq_one_letter_code
_entity_poly.pdbx_strand_id
1 'polypeptide(L)'
;MASAPSSASRNRGALAFDFWLSLGLVALVSGALSRSVRWSPLLHLGLPLVLLPFLRYAFYRFTGTTPGQFLTGLEFRLPGGGRATRLYDWLFNIQSQLADERAAPIPMVATLIAGLMFTGGATVFLWMRDPTLRPLRTEVVPLFAPDSANARDWQILPFFYATGAFPVRLFAHGQPTAEEKGELSVEFGLPYEKGPPIRFIKKMTAYWRDLDSRLTLTGPLSAASPATPEALHECFAGWFRCAGDRRKIWENQIAPQITGRALVENYWFTTDNPFLAADERPQGIYFKTSVDRGFVREAYVLVGPRMAIQSFVLDRPDRPEGVAASETLRKVVGSLRMSGDLQAPRAFVNPKLAALRIGPKSTLADLVAAEGYLLAKVSIEPKEAESFYHLGGLALTLFHAAKREGRIELAASSKTIVKSAVRFARDVDPNSKRLPEMERFEVEVEAP
;
A
#
# COMPACT_ATOMS: atom_id res chain seq x y z
N MET A 1 15.92 -7.37 -66.15
CA MET A 1 16.80 -6.60 -65.25
C MET A 1 15.91 -5.72 -64.38
N ALA A 2 15.78 -6.02 -63.09
CA ALA A 2 15.02 -5.19 -62.16
C ALA A 2 15.81 -3.90 -61.89
N SER A 3 15.24 -2.75 -62.24
CA SER A 3 15.84 -1.44 -61.98
C SER A 3 16.00 -1.24 -60.47
N ALA A 4 17.22 -0.95 -60.03
CA ALA A 4 17.50 -0.65 -58.64
C ALA A 4 16.62 0.52 -58.17
N PRO A 5 15.96 0.44 -57.00
CA PRO A 5 15.16 1.54 -56.49
C PRO A 5 16.02 2.78 -56.35
N SER A 6 15.57 3.88 -56.94
CA SER A 6 16.30 5.15 -56.96
C SER A 6 16.68 5.59 -55.55
N SER A 7 17.87 6.16 -55.39
CA SER A 7 18.43 6.66 -54.11
C SER A 7 17.47 7.59 -53.35
N ALA A 8 16.56 8.25 -54.08
CA ALA A 8 15.50 9.08 -53.52
C ALA A 8 14.47 8.30 -52.67
N SER A 9 14.15 7.05 -53.01
CA SER A 9 13.21 6.22 -52.23
C SER A 9 13.79 5.74 -50.90
N ARG A 10 15.10 5.43 -50.87
CA ARG A 10 15.82 5.06 -49.64
C ARG A 10 15.94 6.25 -48.67
N ASN A 11 16.18 7.45 -49.18
CA ASN A 11 16.23 8.66 -48.36
C ASN A 11 14.86 9.04 -47.76
N ARG A 12 13.76 8.72 -48.44
CA ARG A 12 12.38 8.98 -47.95
C ARG A 12 11.98 8.07 -46.79
N GLY A 13 12.40 6.80 -46.82
CA GLY A 13 12.17 5.85 -45.72
C GLY A 13 12.95 6.20 -44.45
N ALA A 14 14.21 6.65 -44.61
CA ALA A 14 15.06 7.07 -43.49
C ALA A 14 14.48 8.28 -42.74
N LEU A 15 13.99 9.29 -43.45
CA LEU A 15 13.43 10.50 -42.84
C LEU A 15 12.07 10.28 -42.14
N ALA A 16 11.24 9.35 -42.64
CA ALA A 16 10.00 8.96 -41.98
C ALA A 16 10.27 8.17 -40.69
N PHE A 17 11.30 7.31 -40.71
CA PHE A 17 11.79 6.63 -39.51
C PHE A 17 12.31 7.64 -38.47
N ASP A 18 13.10 8.63 -38.89
CA ASP A 18 13.62 9.68 -38.01
C ASP A 18 12.50 10.52 -37.38
N PHE A 19 11.40 10.79 -38.11
CA PHE A 19 10.23 11.49 -37.56
C PHE A 19 9.54 10.67 -36.47
N TRP A 20 9.29 9.38 -36.70
CA TRP A 20 8.68 8.50 -35.70
C TRP A 20 9.61 8.24 -34.51
N LEU A 21 10.91 8.12 -34.76
CA LEU A 21 11.94 8.06 -33.73
C LEU A 21 11.91 9.32 -32.87
N SER A 22 11.82 10.50 -33.49
CA SER A 22 11.73 11.80 -32.82
C SER A 22 10.44 11.91 -32.00
N LEU A 23 9.30 11.47 -32.54
CA LEU A 23 8.02 11.46 -31.83
C LEU A 23 8.06 10.51 -30.61
N GLY A 24 8.67 9.33 -30.79
CA GLY A 24 8.95 8.38 -29.72
C GLY A 24 9.89 8.96 -28.66
N LEU A 25 10.93 9.69 -29.08
CA LEU A 25 11.91 10.33 -28.19
C LEU A 25 11.28 11.47 -27.39
N VAL A 26 10.43 12.29 -28.01
CA VAL A 26 9.65 13.33 -27.30
C VAL A 26 8.70 12.68 -26.30
N ALA A 27 7.98 11.61 -26.67
CA ALA A 27 7.11 10.90 -25.75
C ALA A 27 7.90 10.30 -24.56
N LEU A 28 9.09 9.77 -24.83
CA LEU A 28 9.98 9.18 -23.82
C LEU A 28 10.58 10.24 -22.88
N VAL A 29 11.01 11.39 -23.42
CA VAL A 29 11.52 12.54 -22.65
C VAL A 29 10.40 13.20 -21.84
N SER A 30 9.21 13.41 -22.42
CA SER A 30 8.04 13.89 -21.68
C SER A 30 7.62 12.92 -20.57
N GLY A 31 7.71 11.61 -20.81
CA GLY A 31 7.49 10.58 -19.79
C GLY A 31 8.58 10.48 -18.72
N ALA A 32 9.81 10.92 -19.02
CA ALA A 32 10.90 11.03 -18.06
C ALA A 32 10.79 12.31 -17.21
N LEU A 33 10.41 13.43 -17.82
CA LEU A 33 10.18 14.72 -17.15
C LEU A 33 8.89 14.73 -16.31
N SER A 34 7.90 13.88 -16.60
CA SER A 34 6.68 13.76 -15.78
C SER A 34 6.91 13.13 -14.39
N ARG A 35 8.12 12.66 -14.08
CA ARG A 35 8.51 12.22 -12.73
C ARG A 35 8.29 13.28 -11.65
N SER A 36 8.23 14.57 -12.00
CA SER A 36 8.09 15.70 -11.06
C SER A 36 6.68 16.32 -11.00
N VAL A 37 5.76 15.99 -11.92
CA VAL A 37 4.44 16.64 -11.99
C VAL A 37 3.34 15.59 -12.21
N ARG A 38 2.29 15.60 -11.38
CA ARG A 38 1.12 14.72 -11.48
C ARG A 38 0.28 15.08 -12.71
N TRP A 39 0.57 14.49 -13.87
CA TRP A 39 -0.26 14.64 -15.07
C TRP A 39 -1.34 13.55 -15.10
N SER A 40 -2.55 13.91 -15.53
CA SER A 40 -3.64 12.93 -15.67
C SER A 40 -3.42 12.03 -16.89
N PRO A 41 -3.88 10.77 -16.87
CA PRO A 41 -3.80 9.86 -18.03
C PRO A 41 -4.45 10.42 -19.30
N LEU A 42 -5.51 11.23 -19.12
CA LEU A 42 -6.20 11.94 -20.21
C LEU A 42 -5.30 12.98 -20.89
N LEU A 43 -4.44 13.66 -20.12
CA LEU A 43 -3.46 14.60 -20.67
C LEU A 43 -2.36 13.88 -21.45
N HIS A 44 -1.97 12.67 -21.06
CA HIS A 44 -1.03 11.85 -21.84
C HIS A 44 -1.60 11.32 -23.16
N LEU A 45 -2.91 11.12 -23.24
CA LEU A 45 -3.61 10.75 -24.48
C LEU A 45 -3.95 11.98 -25.34
N GLY A 46 -4.20 13.13 -24.71
CA GLY A 46 -4.48 14.41 -25.39
C GLY A 46 -3.22 15.11 -25.92
N LEU A 47 -2.07 14.97 -25.25
CA LEU A 47 -0.83 15.63 -25.65
C LEU A 47 -0.37 15.22 -27.06
N PRO A 48 -0.40 13.93 -27.47
CA PRO A 48 -0.17 13.55 -28.87
C PRO A 48 -1.16 14.21 -29.82
N LEU A 49 -2.45 14.26 -29.49
CA LEU A 49 -3.48 14.92 -30.32
C LEU A 49 -3.24 16.42 -30.49
N VAL A 50 -2.63 17.08 -29.50
CA VAL A 50 -2.29 18.51 -29.53
C VAL A 50 -0.93 18.77 -30.18
N LEU A 51 0.05 17.91 -29.97
CA LEU A 51 1.42 18.04 -30.51
C LEU A 51 1.52 17.60 -31.97
N LEU A 52 0.73 16.61 -32.42
CA LEU A 52 0.74 16.14 -33.81
C LEU A 52 0.47 17.26 -34.84
N PRO A 53 -0.52 18.15 -34.64
CA PRO A 53 -0.73 19.31 -35.50
C PRO A 53 0.47 20.27 -35.52
N PHE A 54 1.07 20.53 -34.35
CA PHE A 54 2.21 21.45 -34.22
C PHE A 54 3.48 20.89 -34.86
N LEU A 55 3.77 19.59 -34.65
CA LEU A 55 4.89 18.89 -35.26
C LEU A 55 4.72 18.76 -36.78
N ARG A 56 3.49 18.54 -37.27
CA ARG A 56 3.18 18.62 -38.71
C ARG A 56 3.43 20.02 -39.29
N TYR A 57 3.04 21.07 -38.57
CA TYR A 57 3.26 22.46 -38.98
C TYR A 57 4.75 22.82 -39.02
N ALA A 58 5.50 22.47 -37.97
CA ALA A 58 6.95 22.69 -37.91
C ALA A 58 7.66 21.93 -39.04
N PHE A 59 7.33 20.66 -39.25
CA PHE A 59 7.88 19.85 -40.34
C PHE A 59 7.58 20.46 -41.72
N TYR A 60 6.34 20.90 -41.95
CA TYR A 60 5.96 21.62 -43.18
C TYR A 60 6.76 22.91 -43.38
N ARG A 61 6.99 23.68 -42.32
CA ARG A 61 7.74 24.93 -42.40
C ARG A 61 9.22 24.72 -42.75
N PHE A 62 9.82 23.63 -42.27
CA PHE A 62 11.23 23.32 -42.53
C PHE A 62 11.46 22.54 -43.83
N THR A 63 10.49 21.73 -44.27
CA THR A 63 10.65 20.84 -45.44
C THR A 63 9.77 21.24 -46.62
N GLY A 64 8.94 22.27 -46.48
CA GLY A 64 7.98 22.73 -47.49
C GLY A 64 6.83 21.76 -47.77
N THR A 65 6.72 20.64 -47.05
CA THR A 65 5.78 19.55 -47.35
C THR A 65 5.24 18.89 -46.07
N THR A 66 3.98 18.46 -46.08
CA THR A 66 3.40 17.78 -44.90
C THR A 66 3.75 16.28 -44.94
N PRO A 67 3.94 15.60 -43.80
CA PRO A 67 4.31 14.18 -43.77
C PRO A 67 3.37 13.26 -44.56
N GLY A 68 2.09 13.61 -44.65
CA GLY A 68 1.08 12.87 -45.44
C GLY A 68 1.27 12.97 -46.95
N GLN A 69 1.67 14.14 -47.45
CA GLN A 69 2.04 14.33 -48.87
C GLN A 69 3.36 13.59 -49.20
N PHE A 70 4.26 13.50 -48.23
CA PHE A 70 5.57 12.83 -48.38
C PHE A 70 5.47 11.30 -48.44
N LEU A 71 4.53 10.72 -47.68
CA LEU A 71 4.34 9.26 -47.58
C LEU A 71 3.54 8.67 -48.74
N THR A 72 2.65 9.46 -49.38
CA THR A 72 1.71 8.93 -50.39
C THR A 72 1.96 9.45 -51.80
N GLY A 73 2.74 10.51 -51.97
CA GLY A 73 3.00 11.12 -53.29
C GLY A 73 1.79 11.78 -53.94
N LEU A 74 0.66 11.90 -53.23
CA LEU A 74 -0.58 12.46 -53.75
C LEU A 74 -0.71 13.94 -53.38
N GLU A 75 -0.72 14.80 -54.41
CA GLU A 75 -1.04 16.23 -54.28
C GLU A 75 -2.55 16.41 -54.52
N PHE A 76 -3.34 16.53 -53.46
CA PHE A 76 -4.78 16.79 -53.60
C PHE A 76 -5.06 18.28 -53.66
N ARG A 77 -5.61 18.71 -54.81
CA ARG A 77 -6.09 20.07 -55.06
C ARG A 77 -7.59 20.13 -54.80
N LEU A 78 -8.04 21.16 -54.10
CA LEU A 78 -9.46 21.47 -53.94
C LEU A 78 -10.07 21.92 -55.28
N PRO A 79 -11.40 21.85 -55.46
CA PRO A 79 -12.08 22.45 -56.61
C PRO A 79 -11.78 23.96 -56.60
N GLY A 80 -11.02 24.45 -57.58
CA GLY A 80 -10.50 25.82 -57.62
C GLY A 80 -8.98 25.96 -57.38
N GLY A 81 -8.23 24.87 -57.20
CA GLY A 81 -6.77 24.88 -57.21
C GLY A 81 -6.08 25.24 -55.89
N GLY A 82 -6.84 25.46 -54.80
CA GLY A 82 -6.29 25.64 -53.46
C GLY A 82 -5.71 24.36 -52.86
N ARG A 83 -4.57 24.45 -52.18
CA ARG A 83 -3.96 23.34 -51.42
C ARG A 83 -4.60 23.25 -50.02
N ALA A 84 -5.06 22.07 -49.63
CA ALA A 84 -5.56 21.83 -48.27
C ALA A 84 -4.39 21.89 -47.27
N THR A 85 -4.45 22.81 -46.31
CA THR A 85 -3.35 23.08 -45.36
C THR A 85 -3.70 22.71 -43.91
N ARG A 86 -4.93 22.25 -43.63
CA ARG A 86 -5.44 22.05 -42.27
C ARG A 86 -6.16 20.71 -42.08
N LEU A 87 -6.14 20.19 -40.84
CA LEU A 87 -6.67 18.86 -40.46
C LEU A 87 -8.21 18.76 -40.59
N TYR A 88 -8.93 19.87 -40.49
CA TYR A 88 -10.40 19.90 -40.62
C TYR A 88 -10.85 19.81 -42.09
N ASP A 89 -10.05 20.30 -43.05
CA ASP A 89 -10.26 20.06 -44.48
C ASP A 89 -10.11 18.57 -44.84
N TRP A 90 -9.34 17.82 -44.03
CA TRP A 90 -9.18 16.37 -44.17
C TRP A 90 -10.35 15.60 -43.53
N LEU A 91 -10.78 15.94 -42.31
CA LEU A 91 -11.87 15.22 -41.61
C LEU A 91 -13.25 15.37 -42.27
N PHE A 92 -13.58 16.55 -42.81
CA PHE A 92 -14.92 16.83 -43.35
C PHE A 92 -15.07 16.59 -44.86
N ASN A 93 -13.97 16.30 -45.57
CA ASN A 93 -13.99 16.06 -47.01
C ASN A 93 -13.71 14.59 -47.40
N ILE A 94 -13.44 13.71 -46.43
CA ILE A 94 -13.35 12.25 -46.64
C ILE A 94 -14.70 11.67 -47.10
N GLN A 95 -15.82 12.34 -46.85
CA GLN A 95 -17.13 11.91 -47.34
C GLN A 95 -17.35 12.13 -48.84
N SER A 96 -16.57 13.00 -49.51
CA SER A 96 -16.80 13.36 -50.91
C SER A 96 -15.92 12.62 -51.93
N GLN A 97 -14.90 11.85 -51.50
CA GLN A 97 -13.93 11.20 -52.40
C GLN A 97 -13.78 9.67 -52.24
N LEU A 98 -14.70 9.00 -51.55
CA LEU A 98 -14.79 7.53 -51.61
C LEU A 98 -15.29 6.99 -52.96
N ALA A 99 -15.43 7.86 -53.98
CA ALA A 99 -16.01 7.55 -55.27
C ALA A 99 -15.01 7.33 -56.41
N ASP A 100 -13.68 7.47 -56.20
CA ASP A 100 -12.72 7.21 -57.28
C ASP A 100 -11.57 6.26 -56.90
N GLU A 101 -11.34 5.35 -57.82
CA GLU A 101 -10.71 4.04 -57.65
C GLU A 101 -9.19 4.06 -57.37
N ARG A 102 -8.74 3.03 -56.63
CA ARG A 102 -7.34 2.54 -56.48
C ARG A 102 -6.39 3.37 -55.60
N ALA A 103 -6.84 3.85 -54.46
CA ALA A 103 -5.92 4.03 -53.33
C ALA A 103 -5.38 2.65 -52.92
N ALA A 104 -4.08 2.40 -53.16
CA ALA A 104 -3.45 1.13 -52.80
C ALA A 104 -3.71 0.83 -51.30
N PRO A 105 -4.11 -0.40 -50.94
CA PRO A 105 -4.48 -0.73 -49.55
C PRO A 105 -3.32 -0.61 -48.56
N ILE A 106 -2.09 -0.59 -49.06
CA ILE A 106 -0.85 -0.68 -48.29
C ILE A 106 -0.64 0.52 -47.32
N PRO A 107 -0.70 1.80 -47.73
CA PRO A 107 -0.53 2.94 -46.83
C PRO A 107 -1.63 3.06 -45.74
N MET A 108 -2.87 2.66 -46.07
CA MET A 108 -3.96 2.64 -45.08
C MET A 108 -3.72 1.57 -44.02
N VAL A 109 -3.34 0.36 -44.45
CA VAL A 109 -2.97 -0.75 -43.56
C VAL A 109 -1.74 -0.39 -42.70
N ALA A 110 -0.71 0.23 -43.29
CA ALA A 110 0.48 0.66 -42.55
C ALA A 110 0.17 1.72 -41.48
N THR A 111 -0.74 2.66 -41.75
CA THR A 111 -1.16 3.68 -40.78
C THR A 111 -1.98 3.08 -39.65
N LEU A 112 -2.87 2.12 -39.96
CA LEU A 112 -3.61 1.35 -38.96
C LEU A 112 -2.67 0.53 -38.06
N ILE A 113 -1.68 -0.14 -38.63
CA ILE A 113 -0.67 -0.90 -37.88
C ILE A 113 0.15 0.02 -36.97
N ALA A 114 0.63 1.16 -37.48
CA ALA A 114 1.40 2.13 -36.69
C ALA A 114 0.56 2.75 -35.56
N GLY A 115 -0.71 3.09 -35.83
CA GLY A 115 -1.64 3.57 -34.80
C GLY A 115 -1.91 2.52 -33.72
N LEU A 116 -2.15 1.26 -34.10
CA LEU A 116 -2.32 0.15 -33.18
C LEU A 116 -1.06 -0.12 -32.34
N MET A 117 0.13 -0.05 -32.96
CA MET A 117 1.40 -0.22 -32.24
C MET A 117 1.68 0.93 -31.28
N PHE A 118 1.39 2.18 -31.65
CA PHE A 118 1.57 3.33 -30.75
C PHE A 118 0.58 3.28 -29.59
N THR A 119 -0.69 3.02 -29.87
CA THR A 119 -1.74 2.98 -28.83
C THR A 119 -1.53 1.78 -27.92
N GLY A 120 -1.31 0.59 -28.49
CA GLY A 120 -0.94 -0.61 -27.74
C GLY A 120 0.34 -0.43 -26.93
N GLY A 121 1.39 0.15 -27.53
CA GLY A 121 2.66 0.42 -26.86
C GLY A 121 2.56 1.44 -25.73
N ALA A 122 1.82 2.54 -25.92
CA ALA A 122 1.59 3.56 -24.90
C ALA A 122 0.71 3.03 -23.77
N THR A 123 -0.34 2.24 -24.08
CA THR A 123 -1.16 1.56 -23.09
C THR A 123 -0.31 0.57 -22.30
N VAL A 124 0.45 -0.31 -22.95
CA VAL A 124 1.37 -1.24 -22.28
C VAL A 124 2.41 -0.50 -21.42
N PHE A 125 2.96 0.62 -21.89
CA PHE A 125 3.91 1.42 -21.11
C PHE A 125 3.26 2.04 -19.85
N LEU A 126 2.06 2.61 -19.99
CA LEU A 126 1.31 3.15 -18.85
C LEU A 126 0.93 2.03 -17.86
N TRP A 127 0.58 0.85 -18.36
CA TRP A 127 0.26 -0.33 -17.56
C TRP A 127 1.48 -0.89 -16.84
N MET A 128 2.63 -0.91 -17.53
CA MET A 128 3.91 -1.21 -16.90
C MET A 128 4.27 -0.16 -15.85
N ARG A 129 3.70 1.05 -15.85
CA ARG A 129 3.97 2.07 -14.83
C ARG A 129 2.99 2.07 -13.65
N ASP A 130 1.75 1.66 -13.85
CA ASP A 130 0.76 1.61 -12.77
C ASP A 130 0.97 0.36 -11.90
N PRO A 131 1.44 0.51 -10.63
CA PRO A 131 1.65 -0.62 -9.74
C PRO A 131 0.36 -1.38 -9.44
N THR A 132 -0.81 -0.77 -9.63
CA THR A 132 -2.10 -1.40 -9.40
C THR A 132 -2.46 -2.44 -10.46
N LEU A 133 -1.88 -2.33 -11.66
CA LEU A 133 -2.14 -3.19 -12.82
C LEU A 133 -1.09 -4.29 -13.01
N ARG A 134 0.11 -4.13 -12.43
CA ARG A 134 1.18 -5.14 -12.49
C ARG A 134 0.80 -6.42 -11.74
N PRO A 135 0.99 -7.62 -12.32
CA PRO A 135 0.85 -8.86 -11.59
C PRO A 135 1.81 -8.89 -10.40
N LEU A 136 1.35 -9.47 -9.30
CA LEU A 136 2.16 -9.70 -8.13
C LEU A 136 2.82 -11.07 -8.25
N ARG A 137 4.16 -11.11 -8.10
CA ARG A 137 4.86 -12.37 -7.86
C ARG A 137 4.39 -12.95 -6.52
N THR A 138 4.46 -14.27 -6.36
CA THR A 138 4.15 -14.92 -5.08
C THR A 138 5.45 -15.20 -4.32
N GLU A 139 5.49 -14.86 -3.04
CA GLU A 139 6.59 -15.18 -2.12
C GLU A 139 6.05 -15.95 -0.91
N VAL A 140 6.83 -16.91 -0.41
CA VAL A 140 6.52 -17.63 0.82
C VAL A 140 7.24 -16.96 1.98
N VAL A 141 6.48 -16.46 2.94
CA VAL A 141 7.01 -15.99 4.22
C VAL A 141 7.29 -17.22 5.08
N PRO A 142 8.51 -17.36 5.61
CA PRO A 142 8.88 -18.52 6.40
C PRO A 142 8.05 -18.56 7.69
N LEU A 143 7.65 -19.78 8.06
CA LEU A 143 6.98 -20.04 9.34
C LEU A 143 7.89 -19.60 10.49
N PHE A 144 7.31 -18.89 11.46
CA PHE A 144 7.98 -18.54 12.70
C PHE A 144 7.18 -19.05 13.89
N ALA A 145 7.87 -19.77 14.78
CA ALA A 145 7.38 -20.14 16.10
C ALA A 145 8.50 -19.84 17.11
N PRO A 146 8.24 -19.06 18.19
CA PRO A 146 9.22 -18.84 19.24
C PRO A 146 9.66 -20.18 19.84
N ASP A 147 10.97 -20.42 19.92
CA ASP A 147 11.54 -21.56 20.61
C ASP A 147 11.56 -21.32 22.13
N SER A 148 11.90 -22.34 22.93
CA SER A 148 11.97 -22.20 24.39
C SER A 148 12.98 -21.16 24.86
N ALA A 149 14.01 -20.88 24.05
CA ALA A 149 15.03 -19.88 24.36
C ALA A 149 14.49 -18.45 24.24
N ASN A 150 13.69 -18.17 23.20
CA ASN A 150 13.12 -16.85 22.93
C ASN A 150 11.68 -16.70 23.46
N ALA A 151 11.07 -17.75 24.04
CA ALA A 151 9.69 -17.72 24.51
C ALA A 151 9.39 -16.63 25.56
N ARG A 152 10.42 -16.06 26.21
CA ARG A 152 10.28 -14.94 27.16
C ARG A 152 10.17 -13.58 26.47
N ASP A 153 10.63 -13.48 25.23
CA ASP A 153 10.70 -12.23 24.46
C ASP A 153 9.49 -12.06 23.53
N TRP A 154 8.70 -13.13 23.38
CA TRP A 154 7.54 -13.18 22.51
C TRP A 154 6.30 -13.54 23.32
N GLN A 155 5.20 -12.88 22.98
CA GLN A 155 3.88 -13.14 23.55
C GLN A 155 2.91 -13.37 22.41
N ILE A 156 2.02 -14.35 22.60
CA ILE A 156 0.96 -14.58 21.62
C ILE A 156 -0.15 -13.55 21.88
N LEU A 157 -0.42 -12.70 20.90
CA LEU A 157 -1.43 -11.65 20.98
C LEU A 157 -2.44 -11.79 19.84
N PRO A 158 -3.75 -11.79 20.14
CA PRO A 158 -4.78 -11.64 19.13
C PRO A 158 -5.01 -10.17 18.79
N PHE A 159 -4.76 -9.78 17.54
CA PHE A 159 -5.19 -8.49 17.01
C PHE A 159 -6.20 -8.70 15.88
N PHE A 160 -7.43 -8.28 16.16
CA PHE A 160 -8.56 -8.46 15.25
C PHE A 160 -8.81 -9.95 14.93
N TYR A 161 -8.66 -10.35 13.66
CA TYR A 161 -8.80 -11.75 13.25
C TYR A 161 -7.47 -12.52 13.25
N ALA A 162 -6.35 -11.86 13.52
CA ALA A 162 -5.04 -12.50 13.50
C ALA A 162 -4.57 -12.79 14.92
N THR A 163 -4.12 -14.02 15.18
CA THR A 163 -3.45 -14.40 16.43
C THR A 163 -2.06 -14.90 16.10
N GLY A 164 -1.03 -14.37 16.75
CA GLY A 164 0.34 -14.86 16.55
C GLY A 164 1.33 -14.28 17.53
N ALA A 165 2.60 -14.62 17.36
CA ALA A 165 3.68 -14.17 18.22
C ALA A 165 4.01 -12.70 17.93
N PHE A 166 4.04 -11.91 18.99
CA PHE A 166 4.44 -10.51 18.99
C PHE A 166 5.62 -10.31 19.93
N PRO A 167 6.64 -9.52 19.54
CA PRO A 167 7.74 -9.22 20.41
C PRO A 167 7.25 -8.37 21.58
N VAL A 168 7.64 -8.74 22.79
CA VAL A 168 7.48 -7.92 24.00
C VAL A 168 8.80 -7.22 24.32
N ARG A 169 9.93 -7.83 23.93
CA ARG A 169 11.29 -7.31 24.06
C ARG A 169 11.96 -7.35 22.69
N LEU A 170 12.77 -6.35 22.38
CA LEU A 170 13.58 -6.31 21.16
C LEU A 170 15.06 -6.26 21.56
N PHE A 171 15.86 -7.15 20.98
CA PHE A 171 17.31 -7.12 21.14
C PHE A 171 17.93 -6.81 19.79
N ALA A 172 18.74 -5.75 19.72
CA ALA A 172 19.64 -5.54 18.62
C ALA A 172 20.78 -6.58 18.74
N HIS A 173 20.79 -7.57 17.84
CA HIS A 173 21.91 -8.47 17.55
C HIS A 173 22.63 -9.17 18.73
N GLY A 174 22.20 -10.40 19.02
CA GLY A 174 23.14 -11.53 19.16
C GLY A 174 24.02 -11.65 20.41
N GLN A 175 23.99 -10.73 21.37
CA GLN A 175 24.58 -10.95 22.69
C GLN A 175 23.74 -10.35 23.81
N PRO A 176 23.29 -11.14 24.80
CA PRO A 176 22.86 -10.61 26.07
C PRO A 176 24.11 -10.32 26.88
N THR A 177 24.68 -9.12 26.76
CA THR A 177 25.54 -8.63 27.83
C THR A 177 24.62 -8.31 29.01
N ALA A 178 24.74 -9.13 30.06
CA ALA A 178 23.91 -9.12 31.25
C ALA A 178 24.00 -7.82 32.10
N GLU A 179 24.48 -6.71 31.56
CA GLU A 179 24.72 -5.45 32.29
C GLU A 179 24.27 -4.16 31.58
N GLU A 180 23.65 -4.19 30.40
CA GLU A 180 23.04 -2.97 29.84
C GLU A 180 21.59 -2.82 30.31
N LYS A 181 21.48 -2.07 31.41
CA LYS A 181 20.27 -1.54 32.04
C LYS A 181 19.29 -0.95 31.02
N GLY A 182 18.37 -1.77 30.54
CA GLY A 182 17.20 -1.29 29.79
C GLY A 182 16.46 -2.41 29.13
N GLU A 183 15.67 -3.18 29.89
CA GLU A 183 14.61 -4.00 29.29
C GLU A 183 13.64 -3.05 28.57
N LEU A 184 13.90 -2.79 27.29
CA LEU A 184 13.10 -1.88 26.48
C LEU A 184 12.00 -2.72 25.82
N SER A 185 10.79 -2.49 26.32
CA SER A 185 9.59 -3.18 25.91
C SER A 185 8.99 -2.53 24.66
N VAL A 186 8.24 -3.29 23.89
CA VAL A 186 7.37 -2.72 22.86
C VAL A 186 6.34 -1.81 23.52
N GLU A 187 6.38 -0.50 23.20
CA GLU A 187 5.46 0.48 23.75
C GLU A 187 4.21 0.54 22.86
N PHE A 188 3.04 0.30 23.42
CA PHE A 188 1.81 0.39 22.65
C PHE A 188 1.18 1.78 22.74
N GLY A 189 0.38 2.12 21.73
CA GLY A 189 -0.42 3.33 21.68
C GLY A 189 -1.80 3.03 21.08
N LEU A 190 -2.80 3.69 21.63
CA LEU A 190 -4.20 3.57 21.20
C LEU A 190 -4.69 4.94 20.71
N PRO A 191 -4.57 5.28 19.41
CA PRO A 191 -5.06 6.55 18.92
C PRO A 191 -6.60 6.60 18.99
N TYR A 192 -7.12 7.62 19.67
CA TYR A 192 -8.56 7.84 19.74
C TYR A 192 -9.16 8.25 18.41
N GLU A 193 -10.30 7.65 18.08
CA GLU A 193 -11.13 8.04 16.96
C GLU A 193 -12.54 8.34 17.46
N LYS A 194 -13.12 9.44 16.98
CA LYS A 194 -14.39 9.94 17.50
C LYS A 194 -15.55 8.95 17.26
N GLY A 195 -16.29 8.67 18.33
CA GLY A 195 -17.50 7.86 18.33
C GLY A 195 -17.23 6.41 18.76
N PRO A 196 -18.30 5.68 19.12
CA PRO A 196 -18.15 4.31 19.58
C PRO A 196 -17.62 3.42 18.44
N PRO A 197 -16.62 2.57 18.71
CA PRO A 197 -16.16 1.60 17.74
C PRO A 197 -17.29 0.60 17.38
N ILE A 198 -17.60 0.50 16.09
CA ILE A 198 -18.75 -0.29 15.60
C ILE A 198 -18.48 -1.79 15.69
N ARG A 199 -17.26 -2.22 15.36
CA ARG A 199 -16.87 -3.64 15.36
C ARG A 199 -15.42 -3.86 15.78
N PHE A 200 -14.55 -2.94 15.38
CA PHE A 200 -13.13 -2.94 15.68
C PHE A 200 -12.68 -1.52 16.01
N ILE A 201 -11.61 -1.41 16.79
CA ILE A 201 -10.80 -0.19 16.82
C ILE A 201 -10.10 -0.10 15.46
N LYS A 202 -10.13 1.06 14.80
CA LYS A 202 -9.58 1.15 13.45
C LYS A 202 -8.06 1.06 13.43
N LYS A 203 -7.37 1.54 14.46
CA LYS A 203 -5.91 1.57 14.50
C LYS A 203 -5.35 1.40 15.90
N MET A 204 -4.23 0.68 15.99
CA MET A 204 -3.33 0.64 17.14
C MET A 204 -1.89 0.86 16.65
N THR A 205 -1.01 1.32 17.52
CA THR A 205 0.40 1.51 17.22
C THR A 205 1.25 0.75 18.23
N ALA A 206 2.34 0.16 17.76
CA ALA A 206 3.40 -0.40 18.57
C ALA A 206 4.71 0.28 18.17
N TYR A 207 5.40 0.87 19.13
CA TYR A 207 6.69 1.52 18.94
C TYR A 207 7.79 0.54 19.33
N TRP A 208 8.64 0.23 18.35
CA TRP A 208 9.80 -0.64 18.45
C TRP A 208 11.02 0.25 18.61
N ARG A 209 11.18 0.77 19.82
CA ARG A 209 12.04 1.91 20.07
C ARG A 209 13.52 1.64 19.80
N ASP A 210 14.01 0.46 20.16
CA ASP A 210 15.40 0.05 19.92
C ASP A 210 15.74 0.01 18.43
N LEU A 211 14.71 -0.12 17.59
CA LEU A 211 14.81 -0.14 16.15
C LEU A 211 14.36 1.19 15.53
N ASP A 212 14.05 2.19 16.36
CA ASP A 212 13.48 3.50 15.98
C ASP A 212 12.32 3.36 14.99
N SER A 213 11.48 2.35 15.23
CA SER A 213 10.47 1.90 14.28
C SER A 213 9.08 1.96 14.87
N ARG A 214 8.07 2.19 14.02
CA ARG A 214 6.67 2.25 14.41
C ARG A 214 5.85 1.29 13.57
N LEU A 215 5.29 0.28 14.21
CA LEU A 215 4.30 -0.61 13.63
C LEU A 215 2.90 -0.06 13.87
N THR A 216 2.13 0.10 12.80
CA THR A 216 0.71 0.46 12.83
C THR A 216 -0.11 -0.79 12.48
N LEU A 217 -1.00 -1.20 13.38
CA LEU A 217 -1.98 -2.25 13.17
C LEU A 217 -3.30 -1.60 12.79
N THR A 218 -3.80 -1.85 11.59
CA THR A 218 -5.08 -1.33 11.11
C THR A 218 -6.12 -2.44 11.14
N GLY A 219 -7.26 -2.17 11.76
CA GLY A 219 -8.38 -3.08 11.90
C GLY A 219 -8.96 -3.50 10.54
N PRO A 220 -9.69 -4.62 10.53
CA PRO A 220 -10.15 -5.22 9.30
C PRO A 220 -11.21 -4.35 8.64
N LEU A 221 -11.03 -4.10 7.36
CA LEU A 221 -12.01 -3.55 6.46
C LEU A 221 -12.56 -4.70 5.63
N SER A 222 -13.87 -4.96 5.73
CA SER A 222 -14.52 -5.89 4.82
C SER A 222 -14.54 -5.27 3.44
N ALA A 223 -13.80 -5.85 2.49
CA ALA A 223 -14.01 -5.50 1.10
C ALA A 223 -15.44 -5.91 0.73
N ALA A 224 -16.22 -5.00 0.13
CA ALA A 224 -17.50 -5.36 -0.49
C ALA A 224 -17.23 -6.14 -1.79
N SER A 225 -16.60 -7.31 -1.67
CA SER A 225 -16.22 -8.20 -2.76
C SER A 225 -16.73 -9.61 -2.45
N PRO A 226 -17.40 -10.27 -3.40
CA PRO A 226 -17.81 -11.66 -3.26
C PRO A 226 -16.64 -12.65 -3.45
N ALA A 227 -15.43 -12.17 -3.74
CA ALA A 227 -14.26 -13.01 -3.99
C ALA A 227 -13.82 -13.77 -2.72
N THR A 228 -13.25 -14.96 -2.91
CA THR A 228 -12.48 -15.63 -1.85
C THR A 228 -11.02 -15.14 -1.86
N PRO A 229 -10.24 -15.37 -0.80
CA PRO A 229 -8.80 -15.05 -0.80
C PRO A 229 -8.04 -15.64 -1.99
N GLU A 230 -8.37 -16.86 -2.41
CA GLU A 230 -7.76 -17.57 -3.54
C GLU A 230 -8.15 -16.92 -4.87
N ALA A 231 -9.44 -16.60 -5.05
CA ALA A 231 -9.90 -15.87 -6.22
C ALA A 231 -9.18 -14.51 -6.31
N LEU A 232 -8.96 -13.85 -5.17
CA LEU A 232 -8.23 -12.60 -5.13
C LEU A 232 -6.75 -12.78 -5.47
N HIS A 233 -6.10 -13.84 -4.99
CA HIS A 233 -4.72 -14.19 -5.36
C HIS A 233 -4.59 -14.36 -6.88
N GLU A 234 -5.50 -15.12 -7.50
CA GLU A 234 -5.55 -15.29 -8.95
C GLU A 234 -5.78 -13.99 -9.70
N CYS A 235 -6.62 -13.10 -9.15
CA CYS A 235 -6.82 -11.76 -9.70
C CYS A 235 -5.50 -10.97 -9.75
N PHE A 236 -4.71 -11.01 -8.67
CA PHE A 236 -3.41 -10.34 -8.61
C PHE A 236 -2.31 -11.04 -9.42
N ALA A 237 -2.47 -12.31 -9.80
CA ALA A 237 -1.52 -13.03 -10.65
C ALA A 237 -1.63 -12.67 -12.14
N GLY A 238 -2.75 -12.08 -12.60
CA GLY A 238 -3.00 -11.77 -14.01
C GLY A 238 -3.03 -10.27 -14.32
N TRP A 239 -2.46 -9.86 -15.46
CA TRP A 239 -2.43 -8.45 -15.92
C TRP A 239 -3.82 -7.83 -16.12
N PHE A 240 -4.81 -8.63 -16.53
CA PHE A 240 -6.13 -8.15 -16.96
C PHE A 240 -7.28 -8.74 -16.13
N ARG A 241 -6.98 -9.53 -15.09
CA ARG A 241 -8.01 -10.16 -14.27
C ARG A 241 -8.48 -9.21 -13.17
N CYS A 242 -9.80 -9.15 -12.98
CA CYS A 242 -10.46 -8.46 -11.86
C CYS A 242 -9.96 -7.02 -11.63
N ALA A 243 -9.71 -6.26 -12.70
CA ALA A 243 -9.15 -4.91 -12.60
C ALA A 243 -9.93 -4.00 -11.64
N GLY A 244 -11.26 -4.15 -11.58
CA GLY A 244 -12.12 -3.43 -10.64
C GLY A 244 -11.86 -3.76 -9.17
N ASP A 245 -11.77 -5.05 -8.81
CA ASP A 245 -11.52 -5.47 -7.42
C ASP A 245 -10.09 -5.13 -6.99
N ARG A 246 -9.11 -5.34 -7.88
CA ARG A 246 -7.72 -4.92 -7.65
C ARG A 246 -7.65 -3.43 -7.36
N ARG A 247 -8.29 -2.61 -8.21
CA ARG A 247 -8.32 -1.16 -8.06
C ARG A 247 -8.97 -0.75 -6.74
N LYS A 248 -10.10 -1.35 -6.36
CA LYS A 248 -10.76 -1.07 -5.06
C LYS A 248 -9.85 -1.39 -3.88
N ILE A 249 -9.14 -2.50 -3.89
CA ILE A 249 -8.19 -2.86 -2.83
C ILE A 249 -7.02 -1.88 -2.81
N TRP A 250 -6.46 -1.55 -3.97
CA TRP A 250 -5.41 -0.56 -4.07
C TRP A 250 -5.84 0.80 -3.54
N GLU A 251 -6.98 1.34 -3.98
CA GLU A 251 -7.48 2.66 -3.57
C GLU A 251 -7.87 2.71 -2.08
N ASN A 252 -8.47 1.64 -1.54
CA ASN A 252 -8.99 1.64 -0.17
C ASN A 252 -7.98 1.16 0.88
N GLN A 253 -7.08 0.23 0.53
CA GLN A 253 -6.18 -0.44 1.49
C GLN A 253 -4.74 0.03 1.37
N ILE A 254 -4.24 0.26 0.15
CA ILE A 254 -2.81 0.48 -0.08
C ILE A 254 -2.49 1.96 -0.35
N ALA A 255 -3.24 2.62 -1.22
CA ALA A 255 -3.03 4.03 -1.59
C ALA A 255 -2.99 4.97 -0.37
N PRO A 256 -3.87 4.83 0.65
CA PRO A 256 -3.79 5.66 1.86
C PRO A 256 -2.47 5.46 2.62
N GLN A 257 -1.92 4.24 2.59
CA GLN A 257 -0.69 3.87 3.29
C GLN A 257 0.58 4.34 2.58
N ILE A 258 0.53 4.57 1.27
CA ILE A 258 1.71 5.02 0.48
C ILE A 258 1.68 6.50 0.12
N THR A 259 0.75 7.28 0.68
CA THR A 259 0.52 8.69 0.31
C THR A 259 1.83 9.48 0.18
N GLY A 260 2.16 9.89 -1.06
CA GLY A 260 3.34 10.69 -1.36
C GLY A 260 4.65 9.91 -1.61
N ARG A 261 4.62 8.57 -1.58
CA ARG A 261 5.80 7.71 -1.73
C ARG A 261 5.68 6.79 -2.94
N ALA A 262 6.80 6.53 -3.62
CA ALA A 262 6.84 5.58 -4.72
C ALA A 262 6.93 4.15 -4.18
N LEU A 263 6.31 3.19 -4.88
CA LEU A 263 6.48 1.76 -4.58
C LEU A 263 7.77 1.25 -5.20
N VAL A 264 8.58 0.57 -4.38
CA VAL A 264 9.84 -0.07 -4.81
C VAL A 264 9.63 -1.56 -5.00
N GLU A 265 8.84 -2.18 -4.13
CA GLU A 265 8.59 -3.62 -4.16
C GLU A 265 7.13 -3.90 -3.79
N ASN A 266 6.55 -4.89 -4.45
CA ASN A 266 5.26 -5.46 -4.10
C ASN A 266 5.20 -6.93 -4.53
N TYR A 267 4.53 -7.74 -3.72
CA TYR A 267 4.29 -9.15 -4.03
C TYR A 267 3.09 -9.67 -3.25
N TRP A 268 2.53 -10.77 -3.71
CA TRP A 268 1.58 -11.55 -2.94
C TRP A 268 2.37 -12.47 -2.01
N PHE A 269 2.07 -12.44 -0.71
CA PHE A 269 2.71 -13.35 0.23
C PHE A 269 1.75 -14.45 0.65
N THR A 270 2.32 -15.61 0.95
CA THR A 270 1.63 -16.73 1.59
C THR A 270 2.54 -17.26 2.70
N THR A 271 1.97 -18.02 3.63
CA THR A 271 2.74 -18.78 4.62
C THR A 271 2.48 -20.26 4.41
N ASP A 272 3.54 -21.05 4.36
CA ASP A 272 3.43 -22.50 4.25
C ASP A 272 3.49 -23.12 5.65
N ASN A 273 2.38 -22.99 6.38
CA ASN A 273 2.21 -23.62 7.69
C ASN A 273 1.36 -24.90 7.54
N PRO A 274 1.95 -26.10 7.61
CA PRO A 274 1.21 -27.35 7.43
C PRO A 274 0.25 -27.64 8.59
N PHE A 275 0.40 -26.98 9.74
CA PHE A 275 -0.45 -27.15 10.92
C PHE A 275 -1.72 -26.30 10.88
N LEU A 276 -1.84 -25.38 9.92
CA LEU A 276 -3.02 -24.54 9.72
C LEU A 276 -3.80 -25.01 8.50
N ALA A 277 -5.13 -24.94 8.62
CA ALA A 277 -6.02 -25.07 7.48
C ALA A 277 -5.71 -23.96 6.45
N ALA A 278 -5.97 -24.23 5.17
CA ALA A 278 -5.57 -23.34 4.08
C ALA A 278 -6.16 -21.91 4.22
N ASP A 279 -7.38 -21.81 4.72
CA ASP A 279 -8.10 -20.55 4.96
C ASP A 279 -7.61 -19.80 6.20
N GLU A 280 -6.92 -20.47 7.12
CA GLU A 280 -6.33 -19.87 8.31
C GLU A 280 -4.89 -19.40 8.11
N ARG A 281 -4.26 -19.77 6.99
CA ARG A 281 -2.90 -19.34 6.66
C ARG A 281 -2.91 -17.86 6.30
N PRO A 282 -2.06 -17.03 6.93
CA PRO A 282 -1.92 -15.64 6.53
C PRO A 282 -1.37 -15.55 5.10
N GLN A 283 -2.09 -14.79 4.29
CA GLN A 283 -1.76 -14.46 2.92
C GLN A 283 -2.19 -13.02 2.62
N GLY A 284 -1.72 -12.46 1.51
CA GLY A 284 -2.17 -11.16 1.05
C GLY A 284 -1.08 -10.39 0.33
N ILE A 285 -1.05 -9.07 0.48
CA ILE A 285 -0.18 -8.20 -0.31
C ILE A 285 0.90 -7.60 0.58
N TYR A 286 2.16 -7.79 0.21
CA TYR A 286 3.27 -7.03 0.75
C TYR A 286 3.59 -5.86 -0.18
N PHE A 287 3.96 -4.73 0.41
CA PHE A 287 4.59 -3.65 -0.34
C PHE A 287 5.66 -2.91 0.48
N LYS A 288 6.61 -2.32 -0.23
CA LYS A 288 7.66 -1.47 0.30
C LYS A 288 7.78 -0.20 -0.54
N THR A 289 7.88 0.93 0.14
CA THR A 289 8.06 2.23 -0.52
C THR A 289 9.53 2.59 -0.68
N SER A 290 9.79 3.58 -1.52
CA SER A 290 11.07 4.28 -1.55
C SER A 290 11.33 4.97 -0.22
N VAL A 291 12.60 5.20 0.07
CA VAL A 291 13.04 6.02 1.19
C VAL A 291 12.47 7.42 1.03
N ASP A 292 11.89 7.95 2.10
CA ASP A 292 11.36 9.30 2.20
C ASP A 292 11.73 9.87 3.57
N ARG A 293 12.51 10.96 3.57
CA ARG A 293 13.05 11.60 4.79
C ARG A 293 13.80 10.62 5.72
N GLY A 294 14.53 9.67 5.15
CA GLY A 294 15.30 8.67 5.90
C GLY A 294 14.47 7.49 6.43
N PHE A 295 13.16 7.43 6.11
CA PHE A 295 12.28 6.33 6.50
C PHE A 295 11.81 5.53 5.30
N VAL A 296 11.69 4.23 5.50
CA VAL A 296 11.06 3.27 4.60
C VAL A 296 9.73 2.83 5.22
N ARG A 297 8.70 2.73 4.39
CA ARG A 297 7.45 2.10 4.80
C ARG A 297 7.30 0.75 4.15
N GLU A 298 7.03 -0.24 4.99
CA GLU A 298 6.71 -1.60 4.60
C GLU A 298 5.34 -1.95 5.15
N ALA A 299 4.57 -2.75 4.42
CA ALA A 299 3.30 -3.20 4.94
C ALA A 299 2.94 -4.59 4.46
N TYR A 300 2.34 -5.36 5.37
CA TYR A 300 1.63 -6.58 5.06
C TYR A 300 0.13 -6.31 5.18
N VAL A 301 -0.57 -6.37 4.05
CA VAL A 301 -2.03 -6.33 3.96
C VAL A 301 -2.52 -7.77 3.96
N LEU A 302 -2.98 -8.23 5.11
CA LEU A 302 -3.46 -9.59 5.35
C LEU A 302 -4.88 -9.73 4.81
N VAL A 303 -5.09 -10.72 3.97
CA VAL A 303 -6.39 -11.12 3.43
C VAL A 303 -6.83 -12.37 4.17
N GLY A 304 -7.75 -12.20 5.12
CA GLY A 304 -8.30 -13.30 5.89
C GLY A 304 -9.59 -13.89 5.29
N PRO A 305 -10.18 -14.90 5.96
CA PRO A 305 -11.47 -15.44 5.58
C PRO A 305 -12.55 -14.36 5.45
N ARG A 306 -13.53 -14.59 4.57
CA ARG A 306 -14.64 -13.65 4.30
C ARG A 306 -14.16 -12.26 3.87
N MET A 307 -12.98 -12.16 3.25
CA MET A 307 -12.38 -10.91 2.78
C MET A 307 -12.22 -9.86 3.90
N ALA A 308 -11.92 -10.32 5.12
CA ALA A 308 -11.49 -9.45 6.19
C ALA A 308 -10.05 -9.00 5.92
N ILE A 309 -9.88 -7.74 5.49
CA ILE A 309 -8.56 -7.20 5.13
C ILE A 309 -8.04 -6.33 6.26
N GLN A 310 -6.97 -6.74 6.92
CA GLN A 310 -6.28 -5.95 7.97
C GLN A 310 -4.84 -5.68 7.56
N SER A 311 -4.19 -4.65 8.11
CA SER A 311 -2.82 -4.32 7.69
C SER A 311 -1.87 -4.02 8.84
N PHE A 312 -0.62 -4.43 8.63
CA PHE A 312 0.51 -4.25 9.53
C PHE A 312 1.50 -3.36 8.79
N VAL A 313 1.59 -2.09 9.17
CA VAL A 313 2.35 -1.06 8.45
C VAL A 313 3.50 -0.60 9.32
N LEU A 314 4.72 -0.93 8.91
CA LEU A 314 5.95 -0.55 9.58
C LEU A 314 6.55 0.68 8.92
N ASP A 315 6.65 1.76 9.69
CA ASP A 315 7.56 2.87 9.41
C ASP A 315 8.88 2.59 10.13
N ARG A 316 9.97 2.48 9.38
CA ARG A 316 11.30 2.19 9.92
C ARG A 316 12.38 3.07 9.29
N PRO A 317 13.51 3.31 9.96
CA PRO A 317 14.59 4.09 9.37
C PRO A 317 15.34 3.26 8.32
N ASP A 318 15.99 3.92 7.36
CA ASP A 318 16.79 3.28 6.32
C ASP A 318 18.23 2.99 6.81
N ARG A 319 18.34 2.15 7.84
CA ARG A 319 19.59 1.74 8.51
C ARG A 319 19.49 0.31 9.04
N PRO A 320 20.60 -0.34 9.46
CA PRO A 320 20.60 -1.75 9.89
C PRO A 320 19.56 -2.10 10.96
N GLU A 321 19.34 -1.22 11.93
CA GLU A 321 18.34 -1.41 12.98
C GLU A 321 16.91 -1.46 12.41
N GLY A 322 16.64 -0.64 11.39
CA GLY A 322 15.39 -0.72 10.64
C GLY A 322 15.26 -2.03 9.87
N VAL A 323 16.35 -2.57 9.32
CA VAL A 323 16.31 -3.89 8.67
C VAL A 323 15.93 -4.99 9.67
N ALA A 324 16.47 -4.94 10.89
CA ALA A 324 16.06 -5.84 11.96
C ALA A 324 14.56 -5.70 12.33
N ALA A 325 13.99 -4.49 12.24
CA ALA A 325 12.55 -4.29 12.39
C ALA A 325 11.76 -4.99 11.28
N SER A 326 12.20 -4.87 10.02
CA SER A 326 11.59 -5.60 8.91
C SER A 326 11.61 -7.12 9.11
N GLU A 327 12.74 -7.66 9.59
CA GLU A 327 12.87 -9.08 9.90
C GLU A 327 11.94 -9.50 11.04
N THR A 328 11.83 -8.67 12.08
CA THR A 328 10.92 -8.89 13.20
C THR A 328 9.46 -8.87 12.74
N LEU A 329 9.06 -7.93 11.89
CA LEU A 329 7.74 -7.91 11.28
C LEU A 329 7.48 -9.17 10.45
N ARG A 330 8.47 -9.61 9.66
CA ARG A 330 8.36 -10.84 8.86
C ARG A 330 8.13 -12.06 9.76
N LYS A 331 8.81 -12.15 10.91
CA LYS A 331 8.57 -13.18 11.94
C LYS A 331 7.18 -13.09 12.55
N VAL A 332 6.71 -11.89 12.89
CA VAL A 332 5.33 -11.68 13.37
C VAL A 332 4.35 -12.24 12.35
N VAL A 333 4.43 -11.81 11.09
CA VAL A 333 3.54 -12.27 9.99
C VAL A 333 3.64 -13.78 9.78
N GLY A 334 4.85 -14.34 9.79
CA GLY A 334 5.10 -15.78 9.66
C GLY A 334 4.56 -16.63 10.82
N SER A 335 4.17 -16.00 11.93
CA SER A 335 3.57 -16.69 13.10
C SER A 335 2.05 -16.52 13.20
N LEU A 336 1.44 -15.68 12.35
CA LEU A 336 0.01 -15.40 12.44
C LEU A 336 -0.81 -16.62 12.02
N ARG A 337 -1.96 -16.76 12.68
CA ARG A 337 -3.11 -17.56 12.27
C ARG A 337 -4.28 -16.61 12.05
N MET A 338 -4.88 -16.67 10.87
CA MET A 338 -6.09 -15.92 10.55
C MET A 338 -7.31 -16.73 10.98
N SER A 339 -8.23 -16.13 11.73
CA SER A 339 -9.49 -16.76 12.13
C SER A 339 -10.66 -16.19 11.33
N GLY A 340 -11.62 -17.05 10.95
CA GLY A 340 -12.85 -16.61 10.28
C GLY A 340 -13.90 -15.98 11.21
N ASP A 341 -13.70 -16.12 12.51
CA ASP A 341 -14.51 -15.51 13.55
C ASP A 341 -13.64 -14.93 14.68
N LEU A 342 -14.30 -14.26 15.63
CA LEU A 342 -13.64 -13.67 16.80
C LEU A 342 -13.66 -14.58 18.03
N GLN A 343 -14.34 -15.73 17.98
CA GLN A 343 -14.44 -16.64 19.14
C GLN A 343 -13.09 -17.25 19.49
N ALA A 344 -12.31 -17.69 18.49
CA ALA A 344 -10.98 -18.23 18.74
C ALA A 344 -10.03 -17.18 19.39
N PRO A 345 -9.88 -15.96 18.86
CA PRO A 345 -9.16 -14.87 19.53
C PRO A 345 -9.64 -14.58 20.97
N ARG A 346 -10.96 -14.57 21.20
CA ARG A 346 -11.57 -14.34 22.52
C ARG A 346 -11.25 -15.45 23.52
N ALA A 347 -11.41 -16.69 23.09
CA ALA A 347 -11.11 -17.88 23.87
C ALA A 347 -9.62 -17.95 24.24
N PHE A 348 -8.75 -17.34 23.44
CA PHE A 348 -7.34 -17.20 23.77
C PHE A 348 -7.08 -16.09 24.81
N VAL A 349 -7.57 -14.88 24.59
CA VAL A 349 -7.20 -13.71 25.42
C VAL A 349 -7.87 -13.72 26.79
N ASN A 350 -9.14 -14.14 26.89
CA ASN A 350 -9.91 -14.03 28.13
C ASN A 350 -9.32 -14.88 29.29
N PRO A 351 -8.93 -16.16 29.08
CA PRO A 351 -8.27 -16.92 30.14
C PRO A 351 -6.90 -16.35 30.52
N LYS A 352 -6.16 -15.78 29.57
CA LYS A 352 -4.87 -15.13 29.84
C LYS A 352 -5.06 -13.91 30.73
N LEU A 353 -6.02 -13.04 30.39
CA LEU A 353 -6.38 -11.89 31.21
C LEU A 353 -6.86 -12.28 32.61
N ALA A 354 -7.70 -13.31 32.72
CA ALA A 354 -8.18 -13.79 34.02
C ALA A 354 -7.06 -14.38 34.90
N ALA A 355 -6.00 -14.93 34.29
CA ALA A 355 -4.85 -15.47 34.98
C ALA A 355 -3.80 -14.41 35.35
N LEU A 356 -3.85 -13.21 34.76
CA LEU A 356 -2.91 -12.13 35.09
C LEU A 356 -3.11 -11.68 36.54
N ARG A 357 -2.01 -11.67 37.30
CA ARG A 357 -1.97 -11.17 38.68
C ARG A 357 -1.20 -9.87 38.71
N ILE A 358 -1.89 -8.77 38.45
CA ILE A 358 -1.31 -7.42 38.59
C ILE A 358 -1.55 -6.92 40.00
N GLY A 359 -0.49 -6.50 40.68
CA GLY A 359 -0.54 -6.00 42.05
C GLY A 359 0.64 -5.11 42.39
N PRO A 360 0.78 -4.70 43.67
CA PRO A 360 1.80 -3.73 44.10
C PRO A 360 3.26 -4.17 43.85
N LYS A 361 3.49 -5.46 43.63
CA LYS A 361 4.81 -6.05 43.38
C LYS A 361 5.06 -6.39 41.90
N SER A 362 4.13 -6.08 41.01
CA SER A 362 4.29 -6.32 39.57
C SER A 362 5.44 -5.47 39.03
N THR A 363 6.27 -6.10 38.19
CA THR A 363 7.37 -5.42 37.50
C THR A 363 6.84 -4.58 36.34
N LEU A 364 7.66 -3.65 35.84
CA LEU A 364 7.32 -2.89 34.65
C LEU A 364 7.02 -3.81 33.45
N ALA A 365 7.79 -4.88 33.29
CA ALA A 365 7.57 -5.87 32.23
C ALA A 365 6.21 -6.59 32.37
N ASP A 366 5.78 -6.93 33.59
CA ASP A 366 4.46 -7.53 33.83
C ASP A 366 3.32 -6.57 33.42
N LEU A 367 3.48 -5.28 33.73
CA LEU A 367 2.50 -4.25 33.38
C LEU A 367 2.41 -4.06 31.86
N VAL A 368 3.54 -4.02 31.15
CA VAL A 368 3.55 -3.89 29.68
C VAL A 368 2.96 -5.14 29.00
N ALA A 369 3.29 -6.34 29.49
CA ALA A 369 2.71 -7.58 28.98
C ALA A 369 1.17 -7.63 29.18
N ALA A 370 0.70 -7.15 30.33
CA ALA A 370 -0.73 -7.00 30.61
C ALA A 370 -1.40 -5.94 29.73
N GLU A 371 -0.72 -4.83 29.44
CA GLU A 371 -1.21 -3.79 28.53
C GLU A 371 -1.39 -4.37 27.13
N GLY A 372 -0.43 -5.18 26.64
CA GLY A 372 -0.55 -5.90 25.37
C GLY A 372 -1.79 -6.79 25.29
N TYR A 373 -2.10 -7.56 26.34
CA TYR A 373 -3.31 -8.38 26.39
C TYR A 373 -4.61 -7.55 26.45
N LEU A 374 -4.64 -6.45 27.20
CA LEU A 374 -5.82 -5.58 27.25
C LEU A 374 -6.05 -4.85 25.92
N LEU A 375 -4.99 -4.43 25.25
CA LEU A 375 -5.06 -3.87 23.90
C LEU A 375 -5.58 -4.90 22.89
N ALA A 376 -5.06 -6.13 22.95
CA ALA A 376 -5.58 -7.24 22.18
C ALA A 376 -7.09 -7.46 22.41
N LYS A 377 -7.53 -7.45 23.69
CA LYS A 377 -8.94 -7.56 24.09
C LYS A 377 -9.80 -6.45 23.52
N VAL A 378 -9.43 -5.17 23.70
CA VAL A 378 -10.22 -4.06 23.13
C VAL A 378 -10.19 -4.07 21.60
N SER A 379 -9.17 -4.66 20.97
CA SER A 379 -9.15 -4.82 19.51
C SER A 379 -10.24 -5.75 18.98
N ILE A 380 -10.63 -6.78 19.75
CA ILE A 380 -11.63 -7.80 19.35
C ILE A 380 -13.01 -7.60 19.98
N GLU A 381 -13.08 -6.89 21.12
CA GLU A 381 -14.30 -6.60 21.87
C GLU A 381 -14.38 -5.12 22.25
N PRO A 382 -14.43 -4.21 21.27
CA PRO A 382 -14.35 -2.77 21.52
C PRO A 382 -15.65 -2.16 22.05
N LYS A 383 -16.71 -2.95 22.24
CA LYS A 383 -18.01 -2.47 22.76
C LYS A 383 -18.15 -2.62 24.27
N GLU A 384 -17.15 -3.17 24.93
CA GLU A 384 -17.16 -3.37 26.38
C GLU A 384 -16.49 -2.17 27.05
N ALA A 385 -17.28 -1.25 27.60
CA ALA A 385 -16.76 -0.10 28.34
C ALA A 385 -15.83 -0.52 29.50
N GLU A 386 -16.10 -1.68 30.13
CA GLU A 386 -15.27 -2.25 31.18
C GLU A 386 -13.85 -2.59 30.70
N SER A 387 -13.68 -3.06 29.47
CA SER A 387 -12.35 -3.33 28.91
C SER A 387 -11.51 -2.05 28.80
N PHE A 388 -12.14 -0.91 28.48
CA PHE A 388 -11.47 0.40 28.49
C PHE A 388 -11.21 0.92 29.90
N TYR A 389 -12.09 0.63 30.87
CA TYR A 389 -11.83 0.94 32.28
C TYR A 389 -10.55 0.25 32.77
N HIS A 390 -10.43 -1.06 32.56
CA HIS A 390 -9.24 -1.82 32.96
C HIS A 390 -7.99 -1.36 32.22
N LEU A 391 -8.10 -1.08 30.91
CA LEU A 391 -6.98 -0.55 30.12
C LEU A 391 -6.52 0.82 30.65
N GLY A 392 -7.45 1.73 30.96
CA GLY A 392 -7.15 3.04 31.54
C GLY A 392 -6.48 2.95 32.91
N GLY A 393 -6.99 2.10 33.80
CA GLY A 393 -6.40 1.89 35.12
C GLY A 393 -5.01 1.25 35.07
N LEU A 394 -4.81 0.27 34.18
CA LEU A 394 -3.49 -0.33 33.97
C LEU A 394 -2.50 0.68 33.37
N ALA A 395 -2.92 1.45 32.38
CA ALA A 395 -2.09 2.49 31.77
C ALA A 395 -1.72 3.60 32.77
N LEU A 396 -2.62 3.97 33.69
CA LEU A 396 -2.28 4.89 34.79
C LEU A 396 -1.23 4.29 35.72
N THR A 397 -1.37 3.01 36.07
CA THR A 397 -0.38 2.29 36.91
C THR A 397 0.98 2.24 36.22
N LEU A 398 0.98 1.95 34.91
CA LEU A 398 2.18 1.91 34.07
C LEU A 398 2.82 3.30 33.95
N PHE A 399 2.03 4.36 33.80
CA PHE A 399 2.49 5.76 33.81
C PHE A 399 3.29 6.09 35.07
N HIS A 400 2.75 5.76 36.25
CA HIS A 400 3.43 6.02 37.52
C HIS A 400 4.68 5.15 37.71
N ALA A 401 4.61 3.87 37.35
CA ALA A 401 5.78 2.99 37.38
C ALA A 401 6.89 3.53 36.46
N ALA A 402 6.55 3.89 35.24
CA ALA A 402 7.46 4.47 34.26
C ALA A 402 8.07 5.79 34.73
N LYS A 403 7.27 6.71 35.30
CA LYS A 403 7.79 7.95 35.91
C LYS A 403 8.80 7.68 37.03
N ARG A 404 8.50 6.74 37.94
CA ARG A 404 9.40 6.37 39.05
C ARG A 404 10.72 5.78 38.57
N GLU A 405 10.69 5.02 37.47
CA GLU A 405 11.88 4.41 36.87
C GLU A 405 12.59 5.31 35.84
N GLY A 406 12.13 6.56 35.64
CA GLY A 406 12.72 7.50 34.68
C GLY A 406 12.48 7.15 33.21
N ARG A 407 11.46 6.33 32.90
CA ARG A 407 11.05 5.93 31.55
C ARG A 407 10.05 6.94 30.97
N ILE A 408 10.54 8.10 30.54
CA ILE A 408 9.71 9.25 30.14
C ILE A 408 8.76 8.93 28.98
N GLU A 409 9.21 8.16 28.00
CA GLU A 409 8.46 7.89 26.78
C GLU A 409 7.38 6.82 27.00
N LEU A 410 7.68 5.78 27.78
CA LEU A 410 6.68 4.83 28.24
C LEU A 410 5.59 5.54 29.04
N ALA A 411 5.97 6.46 29.94
CA ALA A 411 5.00 7.32 30.62
C ALA A 411 4.18 8.16 29.62
N ALA A 412 4.81 8.77 28.62
CA ALA A 412 4.10 9.53 27.59
C ALA A 412 3.11 8.65 26.80
N SER A 413 3.50 7.44 26.43
CA SER A 413 2.64 6.51 25.71
C SER A 413 1.45 6.07 26.57
N SER A 414 1.70 5.65 27.82
CA SER A 414 0.65 5.27 28.76
C SER A 414 -0.32 6.42 29.04
N LYS A 415 0.16 7.66 29.15
CA LYS A 415 -0.68 8.86 29.24
C LYS A 415 -1.64 8.98 28.05
N THR A 416 -1.18 8.71 26.83
CA THR A 416 -2.07 8.73 25.65
C THR A 416 -3.10 7.61 25.66
N ILE A 417 -2.75 6.43 26.19
CA ILE A 417 -3.67 5.31 26.36
C ILE A 417 -4.75 5.64 27.38
N VAL A 418 -4.40 6.21 28.54
CA VAL A 418 -5.37 6.65 29.57
C VAL A 418 -6.43 7.55 28.93
N LYS A 419 -6.00 8.62 28.24
CA LYS A 419 -6.92 9.55 27.57
C LYS A 419 -7.81 8.88 26.55
N SER A 420 -7.24 8.00 25.73
CA SER A 420 -7.99 7.36 24.65
C SER A 420 -8.97 6.35 25.20
N ALA A 421 -8.60 5.60 26.24
CA ALA A 421 -9.48 4.68 26.93
C ALA A 421 -10.67 5.39 27.59
N VAL A 422 -10.46 6.54 28.25
CA VAL A 422 -11.53 7.38 28.82
C VAL A 422 -12.51 7.83 27.75
N ARG A 423 -12.00 8.32 26.62
CA ARG A 423 -12.83 8.79 25.50
C ARG A 423 -13.62 7.66 24.86
N PHE A 424 -13.00 6.51 24.61
CA PHE A 424 -13.72 5.34 24.08
C PHE A 424 -14.75 4.81 25.08
N ALA A 425 -14.45 4.75 26.37
CA ALA A 425 -15.41 4.35 27.39
C ALA A 425 -16.63 5.27 27.40
N ARG A 426 -16.43 6.59 27.31
CA ARG A 426 -17.50 7.59 27.24
C ARG A 426 -18.37 7.41 26.00
N ASP A 427 -17.75 7.12 24.86
CA ASP A 427 -18.48 6.93 23.61
C ASP A 427 -19.28 5.62 23.59
N VAL A 428 -18.76 4.57 24.22
CA VAL A 428 -19.38 3.23 24.28
C VAL A 428 -20.52 3.18 25.31
N ASP A 429 -20.30 3.71 26.51
CA ASP A 429 -21.30 3.76 27.58
C ASP A 429 -21.23 5.10 28.32
N PRO A 430 -21.91 6.15 27.81
CA PRO A 430 -21.86 7.50 28.38
C PRO A 430 -22.47 7.60 29.78
N ASN A 431 -23.22 6.60 30.24
CA ASN A 431 -23.86 6.57 31.55
C ASN A 431 -23.16 5.62 32.54
N SER A 432 -21.98 5.09 32.18
CA SER A 432 -21.26 4.17 33.03
C SER A 432 -20.89 4.81 34.38
N LYS A 433 -21.17 4.09 35.46
CA LYS A 433 -20.80 4.49 36.84
C LYS A 433 -19.29 4.62 37.06
N ARG A 434 -18.48 4.05 36.15
CA ARG A 434 -17.02 4.10 36.19
C ARG A 434 -16.43 5.33 35.52
N LEU A 435 -17.19 6.07 34.70
CA LEU A 435 -16.68 7.25 33.99
C LEU A 435 -16.10 8.32 34.92
N PRO A 436 -16.75 8.69 36.05
CA PRO A 436 -16.16 9.67 36.96
C PRO A 436 -14.81 9.24 37.55
N GLU A 437 -14.60 7.93 37.71
CA GLU A 437 -13.32 7.36 38.15
C GLU A 437 -12.27 7.44 37.05
N MET A 438 -12.64 7.10 35.81
CA MET A 438 -11.77 7.20 34.65
C MET A 438 -11.36 8.65 34.34
N GLU A 439 -12.27 9.61 34.49
CA GLU A 439 -11.97 11.04 34.32
C GLU A 439 -10.92 11.53 35.33
N ARG A 440 -10.87 10.94 36.54
CA ARG A 440 -9.79 11.21 37.50
C ARG A 440 -8.46 10.68 36.98
N PHE A 441 -8.43 9.52 36.31
CA PHE A 441 -7.20 9.02 35.69
C PHE A 441 -6.64 10.01 34.67
N GLU A 442 -7.50 10.62 33.85
CA GLU A 442 -7.09 11.63 32.86
C GLU A 442 -6.51 12.88 33.54
N VAL A 443 -7.12 13.35 34.63
CA VAL A 443 -6.59 14.48 35.41
C VAL A 443 -5.24 14.14 36.05
N GLU A 444 -5.08 12.92 36.56
CA GLU A 444 -3.88 12.49 37.27
C GLU A 444 -2.65 12.39 36.36
N VAL A 445 -2.81 11.96 35.11
CA VAL A 445 -1.71 11.95 34.12
C VAL A 445 -1.37 13.35 33.57
N GLU A 446 -2.20 14.35 33.82
CA GLU A 446 -1.92 15.77 33.54
C GLU A 446 -1.26 16.50 34.69
N ALA A 447 -1.32 15.96 35.91
CA ALA A 447 -0.63 16.54 37.03
C ALA A 447 0.90 16.48 36.81
N PRO A 448 1.63 17.58 37.08
CA PRO A 448 3.06 17.70 36.80
C PRO A 448 3.91 16.59 37.44
#